data_AF-A0A255I889-F1
#
_entry.id   AF-A0A255I889-F1
#
_cell.length_a   1.000
_cell.length_b   1.000
_cell.length_c   1.000
_cell.angle_alpha   90.00
_cell.angle_beta   90.00
_cell.angle_gamma   90.00
#
_symmetry.space_group_name_H-M   'P 1'
#
loop_
_entity.id
_entity.type
_entity.pdbx_description
1 polymer ?
#
loop_
_entity_poly.entity_id
_entity_poly.type
_entity_poly.pdbx_seq_one_letter_code
_entity_poly.pdbx_strand_id
1 'polypeptide(L)'
;MILLKKALRVTQNDILNLWSELRFKICIFLIFLFTSIILEEVNHFAYRVGYKISPWLLPFIMNQRFMRVILFSLFLFLICEVPYSNSNQLFLLVRSGKISFFIGKVIYLFILSIVYTCIICLSSILIIIRHIDITMNWGKVLGTLTLTDAGADFNHSIKLNSNFILKFSPANVYLLSFSLCVLSFFTLGLFVYVFNIIISNRLIGNAVAAIIILFDFLLETDIVYQRLIYLSPLTWSNTSLLDLRKNVTVYPSLFYSICGYLTLILLSIFIIIACGKRYGIDKIAN
;
A
#
# COMPACT_ATOMS: atom_id res chain seq x y z
N MET A 1 -16.47 19.78 -17.79
CA MET A 1 -15.06 19.90 -18.23
C MET A 1 -14.22 20.86 -17.38
N ILE A 2 -14.71 22.04 -17.00
CA ILE A 2 -13.95 23.05 -16.23
C ILE A 2 -13.51 22.56 -14.84
N LEU A 3 -14.38 21.84 -14.10
CA LEU A 3 -14.09 21.33 -12.75
C LEU A 3 -12.92 20.34 -12.74
N LEU A 4 -12.90 19.40 -13.69
CA LEU A 4 -11.85 18.40 -13.84
C LEU A 4 -10.51 19.06 -14.17
N LYS A 5 -10.51 20.04 -15.08
CA LYS A 5 -9.29 20.79 -15.45
C LYS A 5 -8.70 21.54 -14.24
N LYS A 6 -9.55 22.10 -13.38
CA LYS A 6 -9.10 22.73 -12.12
C LYS A 6 -8.55 21.70 -11.14
N ALA A 7 -9.22 20.55 -10.97
CA ALA A 7 -8.75 19.47 -10.10
C ALA A 7 -7.37 18.93 -10.54
N LEU A 8 -7.17 18.74 -11.85
CA LEU A 8 -5.88 18.31 -12.41
C LEU A 8 -4.75 19.32 -12.19
N ARG A 9 -5.05 20.62 -12.16
CA ARG A 9 -4.04 21.63 -11.82
C ARG A 9 -3.63 21.56 -10.35
N VAL A 10 -4.58 21.28 -9.46
CA VAL A 10 -4.29 21.05 -8.03
C VAL A 10 -3.40 19.82 -7.86
N THR A 11 -3.74 18.71 -8.53
CA THR A 11 -2.93 17.48 -8.47
C THR A 11 -1.52 17.70 -8.99
N GLN A 12 -1.37 18.41 -10.12
CA GLN A 12 -0.06 18.71 -10.71
C GLN A 12 0.82 19.49 -9.74
N ASN A 13 0.26 20.52 -9.09
CA ASN A 13 1.01 21.29 -8.09
C ASN A 13 1.48 20.42 -6.93
N ASP A 14 0.63 19.52 -6.42
CA ASP A 14 1.00 18.64 -5.31
C ASP A 14 2.07 17.62 -5.72
N ILE A 15 1.99 17.06 -6.93
CA ILE A 15 3.00 16.13 -7.46
C ILE A 15 4.35 16.81 -7.66
N LEU A 16 4.36 18.06 -8.15
CA LEU A 16 5.60 18.81 -8.34
C LEU A 16 6.30 19.08 -7.00
N ASN A 17 5.53 19.45 -5.98
CA ASN A 17 6.09 19.71 -4.65
C ASN A 17 6.59 18.43 -3.97
N LEU A 18 5.94 17.29 -4.21
CA LEU A 18 6.28 16.01 -3.58
C LEU A 18 7.77 15.62 -3.70
N TRP A 19 8.41 15.84 -4.86
CA TRP A 19 9.83 15.51 -5.04
C TRP A 19 10.79 16.41 -4.26
N SER A 20 10.34 17.63 -3.95
CA SER A 20 11.13 18.59 -3.17
C SER A 20 11.05 18.33 -1.66
N GLU A 21 9.95 17.73 -1.21
CA GLU A 21 9.68 17.47 0.21
C GLU A 21 10.70 16.48 0.82
N LEU A 22 11.31 16.89 1.93
CA LEU A 22 12.28 16.08 2.67
C LEU A 22 11.67 14.74 3.11
N ARG A 23 10.38 14.74 3.47
CA ARG A 23 9.66 13.54 3.93
C ARG A 23 9.60 12.46 2.86
N PHE A 24 9.38 12.86 1.60
CA PHE A 24 9.33 11.93 0.49
C PHE A 24 10.70 11.26 0.27
N LYS A 25 11.78 12.04 0.36
CA LYS A 25 13.16 11.52 0.27
C LYS A 25 13.49 10.57 1.41
N ILE A 26 13.10 10.91 2.65
CA ILE A 26 13.25 10.04 3.82
C ILE A 26 12.47 8.73 3.64
N CYS A 27 11.23 8.80 3.15
CA CYS A 27 10.44 7.61 2.87
C CYS A 27 11.09 6.70 1.84
N ILE A 28 11.59 7.24 0.72
CA ILE A 28 12.30 6.45 -0.29
C ILE A 28 13.52 5.74 0.34
N PHE A 29 14.31 6.48 1.13
CA PHE A 29 15.47 5.92 1.82
C PHE A 29 15.07 4.79 2.79
N LEU A 30 14.03 4.98 3.59
CA LEU A 30 13.55 3.98 4.53
C LEU A 30 12.97 2.75 3.83
N ILE A 31 12.20 2.92 2.75
CA ILE A 31 11.71 1.80 1.94
C ILE A 31 12.89 0.99 1.42
N PHE A 32 13.92 1.64 0.88
CA PHE A 32 15.11 0.98 0.40
C PHE A 32 15.83 0.21 1.53
N LEU A 33 16.04 0.84 2.69
CA LEU A 33 16.69 0.23 3.85
C LEU A 33 15.91 -0.99 4.39
N PHE A 34 14.59 -0.88 4.57
CA PHE A 34 13.80 -2.01 5.08
C PHE A 34 13.67 -3.13 4.05
N THR A 35 13.55 -2.80 2.76
CA THR A 35 13.57 -3.82 1.70
C THR A 35 14.94 -4.50 1.60
N SER A 36 16.05 -3.80 1.84
CA SER A 36 17.38 -4.40 1.83
C SER A 36 17.57 -5.38 2.97
N ILE A 37 17.12 -5.05 4.19
CA ILE A 37 17.21 -5.96 5.35
C ILE A 37 16.48 -7.28 5.08
N ILE A 38 15.27 -7.23 4.50
CA ILE A 38 14.48 -8.44 4.25
C ILE A 38 15.06 -9.26 3.10
N LEU A 39 15.54 -8.59 2.04
CA LEU A 39 16.08 -9.28 0.88
C LEU A 39 17.52 -9.76 1.10
N GLU A 40 18.22 -9.29 2.12
CA GLU A 40 19.56 -9.79 2.50
C GLU A 40 19.53 -11.29 2.82
N GLU A 41 18.52 -11.75 3.58
CA GLU A 41 18.33 -13.18 3.88
C GLU A 41 18.16 -14.02 2.61
N VAL A 42 17.37 -13.51 1.65
CA VAL A 42 17.13 -14.17 0.36
C VAL A 42 18.41 -14.19 -0.47
N ASN A 43 19.17 -13.09 -0.48
CA ASN A 43 20.43 -12.98 -1.19
C ASN A 43 21.50 -13.92 -0.62
N HIS A 44 21.60 -14.02 0.70
CA HIS A 44 22.56 -14.90 1.35
C HIS A 44 22.20 -16.38 1.12
N PHE A 45 20.92 -16.74 1.15
CA PHE A 45 20.47 -18.07 0.73
C PHE A 45 20.80 -18.36 -0.74
N ALA A 46 20.51 -17.42 -1.65
CA ALA A 46 20.82 -17.56 -3.07
C ALA A 46 22.34 -17.76 -3.31
N TYR A 47 23.17 -17.04 -2.55
CA TYR A 47 24.63 -17.20 -2.59
C TYR A 47 25.08 -18.59 -2.12
N ARG A 48 24.51 -19.11 -1.02
CA ARG A 48 24.84 -20.45 -0.50
C ARG A 48 24.49 -21.57 -1.46
N VAL A 49 23.34 -21.47 -2.12
CA VAL A 49 22.87 -22.52 -3.06
C VAL A 49 23.42 -22.29 -4.49
N GLY A 50 24.00 -21.11 -4.76
CA GLY A 50 24.59 -20.79 -6.06
C GLY A 50 23.58 -20.57 -7.19
N TYR A 51 22.34 -20.21 -6.87
CA TYR A 51 21.28 -19.93 -7.84
C TYR A 51 20.90 -18.45 -7.87
N LYS A 52 20.50 -17.98 -9.05
CA LYS A 52 20.00 -16.61 -9.25
C LYS A 52 18.55 -16.45 -8.75
N ILE A 53 18.16 -15.22 -8.46
CA ILE A 53 16.85 -14.84 -7.90
C ILE A 53 15.96 -14.26 -9.00
N SER A 54 14.70 -14.68 -9.05
CA SER A 54 13.73 -14.11 -9.99
C SER A 54 13.20 -12.75 -9.49
N PRO A 55 12.78 -11.83 -10.38
CA PRO A 55 12.41 -10.46 -10.03
C PRO A 55 11.06 -10.32 -9.31
N TRP A 56 10.30 -11.41 -9.17
CA TRP A 56 8.91 -11.40 -8.75
C TRP A 56 8.75 -11.31 -7.21
N LEU A 57 9.41 -10.34 -6.58
CA LEU A 57 9.57 -10.26 -5.12
C LEU A 57 8.43 -9.53 -4.38
N LEU A 58 7.66 -8.68 -5.07
CA LEU A 58 6.61 -7.87 -4.44
C LEU A 58 5.61 -8.69 -3.59
N PRO A 59 5.04 -9.83 -4.07
CA PRO A 59 4.10 -10.62 -3.28
C PRO A 59 4.72 -11.11 -1.96
N PHE A 60 6.01 -11.46 -1.99
CA PHE A 60 6.74 -11.93 -0.82
C PHE A 60 6.97 -10.83 0.22
N ILE A 61 7.33 -9.62 -0.23
CA ILE A 61 7.53 -8.45 0.63
C ILE A 61 6.22 -8.08 1.32
N MET A 62 5.10 -8.07 0.59
CA MET A 62 3.81 -7.65 1.12
C MET A 62 3.16 -8.70 2.02
N ASN A 63 3.44 -9.99 1.80
CA ASN A 63 2.91 -11.04 2.68
C ASN A 63 3.59 -11.05 4.05
N GLN A 64 4.78 -10.45 4.18
CA GLN A 64 5.46 -10.33 5.47
C GLN A 64 4.78 -9.30 6.37
N ARG A 65 4.21 -9.77 7.48
CA ARG A 65 3.46 -8.96 8.45
C ARG A 65 4.19 -7.69 8.89
N PHE A 66 5.44 -7.83 9.33
CA PHE A 66 6.23 -6.71 9.85
C PHE A 66 6.54 -5.69 8.77
N MET A 67 6.88 -6.18 7.57
CA MET A 67 7.19 -5.31 6.46
C MET A 67 5.95 -4.52 6.02
N ARG A 68 4.79 -5.16 6.02
CA ARG A 68 3.54 -4.49 5.66
C ARG A 68 3.20 -3.35 6.62
N VAL A 69 3.34 -3.57 7.92
CA VAL A 69 3.16 -2.52 8.94
C VAL A 69 4.10 -1.35 8.70
N ILE A 70 5.38 -1.63 8.44
CA ILE A 70 6.38 -0.60 8.15
C ILE A 70 6.00 0.17 6.88
N LEU A 71 5.66 -0.52 5.80
CA LEU A 71 5.29 0.10 4.52
C LEU A 71 4.00 0.93 4.64
N PHE A 72 2.98 0.48 5.37
CA PHE A 72 1.79 1.28 5.62
C PHE A 72 2.07 2.48 6.53
N SER A 73 2.95 2.33 7.52
CA SER A 73 3.34 3.43 8.42
C SER A 73 4.14 4.51 7.67
N LEU A 74 5.05 4.10 6.79
CA LEU A 74 5.79 5.02 5.90
C LEU A 74 4.86 5.73 4.92
N PHE A 75 3.87 5.03 4.38
CA PHE A 75 2.85 5.66 3.55
C PHE A 75 2.00 6.66 4.36
N LEU A 76 1.59 6.29 5.58
CA LEU A 76 0.88 7.18 6.51
C LEU A 76 1.69 8.45 6.80
N PHE A 77 3.00 8.34 6.98
CA PHE A 77 3.89 9.49 7.17
C PHE A 77 3.88 10.47 5.99
N LEU A 78 3.73 9.97 4.75
CA LEU A 78 3.60 10.82 3.56
C LEU A 78 2.26 11.56 3.49
N ILE A 79 1.17 10.90 3.87
CA ILE A 79 -0.19 11.44 3.73
C ILE A 79 -0.71 12.15 4.99
N CYS A 80 0.08 12.16 6.06
CA CYS A 80 -0.26 12.72 7.38
C CYS A 80 -0.80 14.16 7.32
N GLU A 81 -0.41 14.94 6.31
CA GLU A 81 -0.83 16.33 6.13
C GLU A 81 -2.03 16.53 5.20
N VAL A 82 -2.54 15.48 4.55
CA VAL A 82 -3.67 15.60 3.63
C VAL A 82 -4.92 16.07 4.41
N PRO A 83 -5.66 17.09 3.94
CA PRO A 83 -5.57 17.74 2.61
C PRO A 83 -4.55 18.87 2.46
N TYR A 84 -4.00 19.42 3.53
CA TYR A 84 -3.23 20.67 3.51
C TYR A 84 -1.75 20.42 3.89
N SER A 85 -0.87 20.23 2.91
CA SER A 85 0.58 20.16 3.14
C SER A 85 1.23 21.54 3.29
N ASN A 86 0.71 22.57 2.59
CA ASN A 86 1.34 23.89 2.55
C ASN A 86 0.33 25.04 2.67
N SER A 87 0.76 26.19 3.18
CA SER A 87 -0.04 27.43 3.25
C SER A 87 -0.59 27.84 1.88
N ASN A 88 0.18 27.61 0.81
CA ASN A 88 -0.21 27.81 -0.59
C ASN A 88 -1.45 27.01 -1.01
N GLN A 89 -1.75 25.89 -0.34
CA GLN A 89 -2.91 25.06 -0.69
C GLN A 89 -4.24 25.68 -0.24
N LEU A 90 -4.22 26.58 0.74
CA LEU A 90 -5.40 27.37 1.12
C LEU A 90 -5.78 28.35 0.02
N PHE A 91 -4.79 29.02 -0.56
CA PHE A 91 -5.00 29.89 -1.73
C PHE A 91 -5.51 29.10 -2.93
N LEU A 92 -4.99 27.89 -3.16
CA LEU A 92 -5.51 27.01 -4.21
C LEU A 92 -6.97 26.62 -3.97
N LEU A 93 -7.35 26.29 -2.74
CA LEU A 93 -8.73 25.95 -2.37
C LEU A 93 -9.70 27.09 -2.70
N VAL A 94 -9.35 28.32 -2.32
CA VAL A 94 -10.19 29.52 -2.58
C VAL A 94 -10.31 29.78 -4.09
N ARG A 95 -9.22 29.64 -4.86
CA ARG A 95 -9.20 29.94 -6.30
C ARG A 95 -9.81 28.85 -7.19
N SER A 96 -9.57 27.58 -6.88
CA SER A 96 -10.10 26.46 -7.68
C SER A 96 -11.57 26.19 -7.37
N GLY A 97 -12.03 26.58 -6.18
CA GLY A 97 -13.31 26.18 -5.61
C GLY A 97 -13.18 24.85 -4.86
N LYS A 98 -14.02 24.69 -3.84
CA LYS A 98 -13.97 23.58 -2.87
C LYS A 98 -14.02 22.22 -3.57
N ILE A 99 -15.06 21.95 -4.36
CA ILE A 99 -15.28 20.63 -4.99
C ILE A 99 -14.10 20.21 -5.87
N SER A 100 -13.57 21.13 -6.70
CA SER A 100 -12.40 20.86 -7.53
C SER A 100 -11.15 20.57 -6.71
N PHE A 101 -10.97 21.24 -5.57
CA PHE A 101 -9.85 20.98 -4.67
C PHE A 101 -9.94 19.58 -4.03
N PHE A 102 -11.10 19.22 -3.47
CA PHE A 102 -11.33 17.90 -2.86
C PHE A 102 -11.14 16.75 -3.86
N ILE A 103 -11.69 16.88 -5.07
CA ILE A 103 -11.49 15.89 -6.14
C ILE A 103 -10.02 15.82 -6.57
N GLY A 104 -9.33 16.96 -6.63
CA GLY A 104 -7.90 17.00 -6.90
C GLY A 104 -7.11 16.20 -5.87
N LYS A 105 -7.40 16.36 -4.58
CA LYS A 105 -6.72 15.58 -3.52
C LYS A 105 -6.97 14.08 -3.61
N VAL A 106 -8.17 13.66 -4.02
CA VAL A 106 -8.47 12.24 -4.29
C VAL A 106 -7.61 11.69 -5.44
N ILE A 107 -7.52 12.40 -6.57
CA ILE A 107 -6.69 11.98 -7.70
C ILE A 107 -5.21 11.96 -7.31
N TYR A 108 -4.75 12.93 -6.52
CA TYR A 108 -3.39 12.98 -6.01
C TYR A 108 -3.06 11.74 -5.16
N LEU A 109 -3.95 11.34 -4.22
CA LEU A 109 -3.76 10.14 -3.41
C LEU A 109 -3.69 8.85 -4.25
N PHE A 110 -4.47 8.78 -5.33
CA PHE A 110 -4.43 7.63 -6.25
C PHE A 110 -3.11 7.56 -7.04
N ILE A 111 -2.62 8.70 -7.55
CA ILE A 111 -1.31 8.75 -8.22
C ILE A 111 -0.20 8.43 -7.23
N LEU A 112 -0.31 8.94 -6.00
CA LEU A 112 0.66 8.71 -4.94
C LEU A 112 0.76 7.22 -4.56
N SER A 113 -0.36 6.48 -4.47
CA SER A 113 -0.33 5.04 -4.19
C SER A 113 0.33 4.23 -5.33
N ILE A 114 0.12 4.63 -6.59
CA ILE A 114 0.82 4.02 -7.74
C ILE A 114 2.32 4.31 -7.68
N VAL A 115 2.71 5.58 -7.47
CA VAL A 115 4.13 5.95 -7.37
C VAL A 115 4.81 5.23 -6.22
N TYR A 116 4.15 5.14 -5.06
CA TYR A 116 4.66 4.48 -3.87
C TYR A 116 4.89 2.97 -4.09
N THR A 117 3.91 2.28 -4.69
CA THR A 117 4.06 0.86 -5.04
C THR A 117 5.16 0.64 -6.08
N CYS A 118 5.28 1.50 -7.09
CA CYS A 118 6.40 1.47 -8.03
C CYS A 118 7.76 1.63 -7.35
N ILE A 119 7.88 2.51 -6.35
CA ILE A 119 9.12 2.68 -5.58
C ILE A 119 9.50 1.40 -4.82
N ILE A 120 8.52 0.73 -4.19
CA ILE A 120 8.76 -0.58 -3.54
C ILE A 120 9.22 -1.63 -4.56
N CYS A 121 8.59 -1.68 -5.73
CA CYS A 121 9.00 -2.60 -6.79
C CYS A 121 10.44 -2.30 -7.26
N LEU A 122 10.74 -1.04 -7.53
CA LEU A 122 12.07 -0.60 -7.94
C LEU A 122 13.14 -0.89 -6.89
N SER A 123 12.86 -0.64 -5.60
CA SER A 123 13.80 -0.95 -4.52
C SER A 123 14.11 -2.44 -4.48
N SER A 124 13.09 -3.29 -4.62
CA SER A 124 13.28 -4.74 -4.64
C SER A 124 14.18 -5.20 -5.80
N ILE A 125 14.01 -4.64 -7.00
CA ILE A 125 14.82 -4.97 -8.18
C ILE A 125 16.26 -4.46 -8.03
N LEU A 126 16.46 -3.24 -7.52
CA LEU A 126 17.78 -2.65 -7.31
C LEU A 126 18.64 -3.49 -6.36
N ILE A 127 18.04 -4.06 -5.31
CA ILE A 127 18.76 -4.87 -4.33
C ILE A 127 19.24 -6.20 -4.93
N ILE A 128 18.45 -6.83 -5.80
CA ILE A 128 18.80 -8.12 -6.43
C ILE A 128 19.56 -7.99 -7.75
N ILE A 129 19.87 -6.77 -8.21
CA ILE A 129 20.36 -6.52 -9.57
C ILE A 129 21.60 -7.36 -9.93
N ARG A 130 22.45 -7.66 -8.94
CA ARG A 130 23.69 -8.44 -9.14
C ARG A 130 23.45 -9.95 -9.32
N HIS A 131 22.29 -10.47 -8.91
CA HIS A 131 21.95 -11.89 -8.94
C HIS A 131 20.61 -12.17 -9.62
N ILE A 132 20.15 -11.28 -10.49
CA ILE A 132 18.84 -11.40 -11.14
C ILE A 132 18.83 -12.48 -12.23
N ASP A 133 17.79 -13.31 -12.21
CA ASP A 133 17.45 -14.22 -13.31
C ASP A 133 16.19 -13.72 -14.00
N ILE A 134 16.31 -13.33 -15.27
CA ILE A 134 15.17 -12.84 -16.07
C ILE A 134 14.40 -14.05 -16.56
N THR A 135 13.65 -14.67 -15.64
CA THR A 135 12.82 -15.84 -15.89
C THR A 135 11.36 -15.51 -15.68
N MET A 136 10.50 -16.09 -16.51
CA MET A 136 9.04 -16.02 -16.33
C MET A 136 8.52 -17.01 -15.27
N ASN A 137 9.42 -17.72 -14.60
CA ASN A 137 9.13 -18.69 -13.55
C ASN A 137 9.56 -18.13 -12.19
N TRP A 138 9.08 -18.73 -11.11
CA TRP A 138 9.43 -18.32 -9.74
C TRP A 138 10.93 -18.48 -9.44
N GLY A 139 11.63 -19.30 -10.22
CA GLY A 139 13.05 -19.61 -10.01
C GLY A 139 13.24 -20.60 -8.87
N LYS A 140 14.42 -21.24 -8.84
CA LYS A 140 14.72 -22.29 -7.86
C LYS A 140 14.75 -21.72 -6.44
N VAL A 141 15.39 -20.57 -6.23
CA VAL A 141 15.53 -19.93 -4.91
C VAL A 141 14.18 -19.71 -4.23
N LEU A 142 13.25 -19.02 -4.90
CA LEU A 142 11.93 -18.73 -4.33
C LEU A 142 11.05 -19.98 -4.18
N GLY A 143 11.20 -20.94 -5.11
CA GLY A 143 10.54 -22.24 -4.98
C GLY A 143 11.01 -23.02 -3.76
N THR A 144 12.32 -23.09 -3.50
CA THR A 144 12.86 -23.80 -2.34
C THR A 144 12.45 -23.14 -1.03
N LEU A 145 12.54 -21.80 -0.95
CA LEU A 145 12.17 -21.03 0.25
C LEU A 145 10.70 -21.16 0.66
N THR A 146 9.83 -21.63 -0.24
CA THR A 146 8.38 -21.74 0.00
C THR A 146 7.86 -23.16 0.06
N LEU A 147 8.50 -24.09 -0.66
CA LEU A 147 8.09 -25.49 -0.74
C LEU A 147 8.83 -26.39 0.24
N THR A 148 9.91 -25.92 0.86
CA THR A 148 10.72 -26.71 1.80
C THR A 148 10.90 -25.98 3.12
N ASP A 149 11.18 -26.75 4.18
CA ASP A 149 11.51 -26.21 5.50
C ASP A 149 12.88 -25.52 5.55
N ALA A 150 13.60 -25.42 4.41
CA ALA A 150 14.87 -24.69 4.32
C ALA A 150 14.73 -23.21 4.71
N GLY A 151 13.52 -22.66 4.68
CA GLY A 151 13.22 -21.34 5.21
C GLY A 151 13.15 -21.27 6.75
N ALA A 152 12.85 -22.37 7.43
CA ALA A 152 12.75 -22.41 8.90
C ALA A 152 14.09 -22.16 9.59
N ASP A 153 15.21 -22.51 8.94
CA ASP A 153 16.57 -22.24 9.41
C ASP A 153 16.96 -20.75 9.33
N PHE A 154 16.24 -19.96 8.51
CA PHE A 154 16.41 -18.51 8.40
C PHE A 154 15.25 -17.85 9.14
N ASN A 155 15.51 -17.36 10.36
CA ASN A 155 14.56 -16.80 11.33
C ASN A 155 13.59 -15.73 10.77
N HIS A 156 12.56 -16.13 10.01
CA HIS A 156 11.49 -15.36 9.34
C HIS A 156 11.49 -15.44 7.80
N SER A 157 11.67 -16.62 7.21
CA SER A 157 11.58 -16.78 5.76
C SER A 157 10.13 -16.59 5.25
N ILE A 158 9.94 -15.48 4.56
CA ILE A 158 8.96 -15.24 3.50
C ILE A 158 7.95 -16.39 3.28
N LYS A 159 6.74 -16.26 3.87
CA LYS A 159 5.65 -17.21 3.69
C LYS A 159 4.82 -16.79 2.48
N LEU A 160 5.15 -17.33 1.32
CA LEU A 160 4.17 -17.45 0.25
C LEU A 160 3.50 -18.81 0.38
N ASN A 161 2.17 -18.82 0.29
CA ASN A 161 1.41 -20.07 0.27
C ASN A 161 1.90 -20.91 -0.91
N SER A 162 2.39 -22.12 -0.64
CA SER A 162 2.99 -23.05 -1.60
C SER A 162 2.10 -23.30 -2.82
N ASN A 163 0.79 -23.18 -2.65
CA ASN A 163 -0.18 -23.28 -3.74
C ASN A 163 -0.02 -22.20 -4.83
N PHE A 164 0.51 -21.01 -4.50
CA PHE A 164 0.71 -19.94 -5.47
C PHE A 164 1.80 -20.29 -6.47
N ILE A 165 2.89 -20.84 -5.97
CA ILE A 165 4.06 -21.19 -6.79
C ILE A 165 3.77 -22.38 -7.68
N LEU A 166 2.94 -23.31 -7.19
CA LEU A 166 2.59 -24.53 -7.93
C LEU A 166 1.51 -24.32 -9.01
N LYS A 167 0.63 -23.32 -8.86
CA LYS A 167 -0.60 -23.20 -9.69
C LYS A 167 -0.68 -21.93 -10.53
N PHE A 168 0.04 -20.86 -10.17
CA PHE A 168 -0.08 -19.57 -10.84
C PHE A 168 1.25 -19.12 -11.43
N SER A 169 1.18 -18.46 -12.60
CA SER A 169 2.34 -17.83 -13.20
C SER A 169 2.79 -16.63 -12.33
N PRO A 170 4.11 -16.44 -12.14
CA PRO A 170 4.64 -15.34 -11.33
C PRO A 170 4.15 -13.97 -11.79
N ALA A 171 4.09 -13.74 -13.11
CA ALA A 171 3.64 -12.49 -13.68
C ALA A 171 2.20 -12.16 -13.27
N ASN A 172 1.29 -13.13 -13.30
CA ASN A 172 -0.11 -12.91 -12.94
C ASN A 172 -0.27 -12.60 -11.45
N VAL A 173 0.44 -13.33 -10.58
CA VAL A 173 0.42 -13.08 -9.13
C VAL A 173 1.02 -11.73 -8.81
N TYR A 174 2.13 -11.37 -9.47
CA TYR A 174 2.78 -10.09 -9.28
C TYR A 174 1.88 -8.91 -9.65
N LEU A 175 1.20 -8.99 -10.80
CA LEU A 175 0.27 -7.94 -11.26
C LEU A 175 -0.96 -7.82 -10.33
N LEU A 176 -1.47 -8.97 -9.84
CA LEU A 176 -2.54 -9.01 -8.85
C LEU A 176 -2.09 -8.35 -7.53
N SER A 177 -0.94 -8.75 -6.98
CA SER A 177 -0.36 -8.16 -5.78
C SER A 177 -0.14 -6.66 -5.94
N PHE A 178 0.42 -6.23 -7.08
CA PHE A 178 0.62 -4.82 -7.39
C PHE A 178 -0.70 -4.04 -7.34
N SER A 179 -1.74 -4.55 -8.00
CA SER A 179 -3.06 -3.92 -8.03
C SER A 179 -3.70 -3.85 -6.63
N LEU A 180 -3.63 -4.93 -5.85
CA LEU A 180 -4.13 -4.97 -4.48
C LEU A 180 -3.39 -4.00 -3.56
N CYS A 181 -2.07 -3.84 -3.73
CA CYS A 181 -1.28 -2.86 -2.99
C CYS A 181 -1.70 -1.43 -3.32
N VAL A 182 -1.89 -1.11 -4.60
CA VAL A 182 -2.36 0.22 -5.01
C VAL A 182 -3.72 0.53 -4.38
N LEU A 183 -4.63 -0.44 -4.38
CA LEU A 183 -5.95 -0.30 -3.76
C LEU A 183 -5.85 -0.12 -2.24
N SER A 184 -5.03 -0.91 -1.55
CA SER A 184 -4.89 -0.82 -0.09
C SER A 184 -4.30 0.53 0.35
N PHE A 185 -3.19 0.98 -0.25
CA PHE A 185 -2.63 2.30 0.02
C PHE A 185 -3.61 3.42 -0.31
N PHE A 186 -4.34 3.30 -1.42
CA PHE A 186 -5.35 4.30 -1.78
C PHE A 186 -6.49 4.36 -0.76
N THR A 187 -7.01 3.21 -0.29
CA THR A 187 -8.05 3.18 0.76
C THR A 187 -7.57 3.78 2.07
N LEU A 188 -6.34 3.49 2.49
CA LEU A 188 -5.73 4.10 3.67
C LEU A 188 -5.65 5.62 3.51
N GLY A 189 -5.19 6.08 2.35
CA GLY A 189 -5.16 7.50 1.98
C GLY A 189 -6.52 8.18 2.10
N LEU A 190 -7.57 7.54 1.58
CA LEU A 190 -8.94 8.04 1.66
C LEU A 190 -9.47 8.05 3.09
N PHE A 191 -9.16 7.05 3.92
CA PHE A 191 -9.58 7.04 5.32
C PHE A 191 -8.98 8.19 6.11
N VAL A 192 -7.66 8.40 6.02
CA VAL A 192 -7.00 9.56 6.63
C VAL A 192 -7.68 10.84 6.19
N TYR A 193 -7.97 10.96 4.88
CA TYR A 193 -8.59 12.16 4.34
C TYR A 193 -10.02 12.39 4.87
N VAL A 194 -10.85 11.35 4.90
CA VAL A 194 -12.23 11.40 5.43
C VAL A 194 -12.23 11.83 6.89
N PHE A 195 -11.43 11.18 7.74
CA PHE A 195 -11.39 11.50 9.16
C PHE A 195 -10.84 12.91 9.43
N ASN A 196 -9.80 13.33 8.69
CA ASN A 196 -9.25 14.68 8.80
C ASN A 196 -10.29 15.76 8.43
N ILE A 197 -11.14 15.51 7.43
CA ILE A 197 -12.22 16.45 7.07
C ILE A 197 -13.32 16.47 8.13
N ILE A 198 -13.83 15.31 8.55
CA ILE A 198 -14.98 15.21 9.46
C ILE A 198 -14.65 15.86 10.80
N ILE A 199 -13.50 15.51 11.36
CA ILE A 199 -13.11 15.88 12.73
C ILE A 199 -12.46 17.28 12.74
N SER A 200 -11.99 17.75 11.57
CA SER A 200 -11.24 19.02 11.43
C SER A 200 -9.96 19.07 12.28
N ASN A 201 -9.49 17.93 12.79
CA ASN A 201 -8.23 17.78 13.50
C ASN A 201 -7.40 16.67 12.85
N ARG A 202 -6.21 17.03 12.38
CA ARG A 202 -5.31 16.14 11.62
C ARG A 202 -4.74 15.03 12.49
N LEU A 203 -4.47 15.32 13.77
CA LEU A 203 -3.88 14.36 14.70
C LEU A 203 -4.80 13.15 14.88
N ILE A 204 -6.12 13.38 14.95
CA ILE A 204 -7.09 12.32 15.19
C ILE A 204 -7.25 11.41 13.97
N GLY A 205 -7.32 11.96 12.75
CA GLY A 205 -7.42 11.10 11.56
C GLY A 205 -6.16 10.27 11.32
N ASN A 206 -4.98 10.81 11.64
CA ASN A 206 -3.73 10.06 11.60
C ASN A 206 -3.67 8.98 12.70
N ALA A 207 -4.14 9.28 13.91
CA ALA A 207 -4.22 8.30 15.00
C ALA A 207 -5.16 7.15 14.65
N VAL A 208 -6.33 7.44 14.07
CA VAL A 208 -7.27 6.40 13.60
C VAL A 208 -6.62 5.51 12.55
N ALA A 209 -5.92 6.09 11.57
CA ALA A 209 -5.23 5.29 10.57
C ALA A 209 -4.08 4.44 11.17
N ALA A 210 -3.35 4.95 12.16
CA ALA A 210 -2.36 4.16 12.89
C ALA A 210 -3.00 2.97 13.63
N ILE A 211 -4.18 3.16 14.24
CA ILE A 211 -4.94 2.06 14.86
C ILE A 211 -5.36 1.02 13.81
N ILE A 212 -5.78 1.43 12.62
CA ILE A 212 -6.13 0.50 11.53
C ILE A 212 -4.91 -0.32 11.09
N ILE A 213 -3.72 0.29 11.02
CA ILE A 213 -2.46 -0.41 10.69
C ILE A 213 -2.09 -1.42 11.80
N LEU A 214 -2.20 -1.03 13.08
CA LEU A 214 -1.95 -1.95 14.19
C LEU A 214 -2.98 -3.07 14.25
N PHE A 215 -4.23 -2.78 13.89
CA PHE A 215 -5.27 -3.79 13.77
C PHE A 215 -4.91 -4.82 12.69
N ASP A 216 -4.41 -4.41 11.52
CA ASP A 216 -3.88 -5.32 10.49
C ASP A 216 -2.84 -6.29 11.04
N PHE A 217 -1.90 -5.79 11.86
CA PHE A 217 -0.87 -6.60 12.50
C PHE A 217 -1.44 -7.65 13.46
N LEU A 218 -2.40 -7.25 14.31
CA LEU A 218 -3.03 -8.15 15.30
C LEU A 218 -3.86 -9.26 14.65
N LEU A 219 -4.45 -9.00 13.48
CA LEU A 219 -5.23 -10.02 12.78
C LEU A 219 -4.39 -11.22 12.29
N GLU A 220 -3.09 -11.03 12.12
CA GLU A 220 -2.17 -12.08 11.68
C GLU A 220 -1.47 -12.81 12.83
N THR A 221 -1.64 -12.39 14.09
CA THR A 221 -0.99 -13.04 15.24
C THR A 221 -1.74 -14.29 15.70
N ASP A 222 -3.07 -14.26 15.74
CA ASP A 222 -3.88 -15.33 16.34
C ASP A 222 -4.97 -15.89 15.41
N ILE A 223 -5.13 -17.21 15.46
CA ILE A 223 -6.14 -17.97 14.70
C ILE A 223 -7.57 -17.52 15.05
N VAL A 224 -7.78 -17.02 16.28
CA VAL A 224 -9.08 -16.57 16.79
C VAL A 224 -9.63 -15.39 15.96
N TYR A 225 -8.76 -14.55 15.39
CA TYR A 225 -9.17 -13.36 14.65
C TYR A 225 -9.39 -13.58 13.15
N GLN A 226 -9.35 -14.83 12.66
CA GLN A 226 -9.50 -15.14 11.23
C GLN A 226 -10.81 -14.58 10.62
N ARG A 227 -11.89 -14.51 11.40
CA ARG A 227 -13.17 -13.91 10.94
C ARG A 227 -13.10 -12.39 10.79
N LEU A 228 -12.21 -11.71 11.51
CA LEU A 228 -12.02 -10.26 11.43
C LEU A 228 -11.17 -9.84 10.21
N ILE A 229 -10.51 -10.78 9.54
CA ILE A 229 -9.81 -10.56 8.26
C ILE A 229 -10.77 -10.03 7.18
N TYR A 230 -12.06 -10.37 7.28
CA TYR A 230 -13.10 -9.84 6.40
C TYR A 230 -13.37 -8.35 6.60
N LEU A 231 -12.92 -7.74 7.70
CA LEU A 231 -13.24 -6.35 8.02
C LEU A 231 -12.09 -5.39 7.69
N SER A 232 -10.84 -5.87 7.69
CA SER A 232 -9.67 -5.03 7.43
C SER A 232 -9.37 -4.93 5.92
N PRO A 233 -9.48 -3.75 5.29
CA PRO A 233 -9.06 -3.58 3.91
C PRO A 233 -7.53 -3.62 3.74
N LEU A 234 -6.75 -3.51 4.82
CA LEU A 234 -5.29 -3.61 4.74
C LEU A 234 -4.84 -5.07 4.58
N THR A 235 -5.55 -6.02 5.22
CA THR A 235 -5.20 -7.45 5.18
C THR A 235 -5.45 -8.05 3.79
N TRP A 236 -6.42 -7.50 3.05
CA TRP A 236 -6.73 -7.95 1.68
C TRP A 236 -5.59 -7.68 0.67
N SER A 237 -4.58 -6.89 1.04
CA SER A 237 -3.36 -6.76 0.22
C SER A 237 -2.44 -7.98 0.32
N ASN A 238 -2.60 -8.79 1.37
CA ASN A 238 -1.87 -10.03 1.57
C ASN A 238 -2.47 -11.14 0.72
N THR A 239 -1.79 -11.48 -0.36
CA THR A 239 -2.23 -12.57 -1.25
C THR A 239 -2.30 -13.93 -0.56
N SER A 240 -1.49 -14.17 0.48
CA SER A 240 -1.52 -15.46 1.20
C SER A 240 -2.78 -15.66 2.05
N LEU A 241 -3.48 -14.57 2.41
CA LEU A 241 -4.72 -14.56 3.21
C LEU A 241 -5.97 -14.37 2.34
N LEU A 242 -5.88 -14.65 1.05
CA LEU A 242 -7.01 -14.63 0.11
C LEU A 242 -7.31 -16.03 -0.38
N ASP A 243 -8.58 -16.40 -0.36
CA ASP A 243 -9.02 -17.63 -0.99
C ASP A 243 -9.10 -17.44 -2.51
N LEU A 244 -8.07 -17.94 -3.20
CA LEU A 244 -8.05 -17.96 -4.66
C LEU A 244 -8.89 -19.08 -5.27
N ARG A 245 -9.25 -20.11 -4.48
CA ARG A 245 -9.99 -21.28 -4.96
C ARG A 245 -11.26 -21.40 -4.14
N LYS A 246 -12.35 -20.83 -4.67
CA LYS A 246 -13.72 -20.86 -4.11
C LYS A 246 -13.92 -21.96 -3.05
N ASN A 247 -14.07 -21.53 -1.80
CA ASN A 247 -14.51 -22.32 -0.64
C ASN A 247 -13.56 -23.45 -0.19
N VAL A 248 -12.25 -23.26 -0.30
CA VAL A 248 -11.27 -24.23 0.26
C VAL A 248 -10.72 -23.72 1.60
N THR A 249 -10.76 -22.42 1.85
CA THR A 249 -10.22 -21.81 3.08
C THR A 249 -11.24 -20.91 3.77
N VAL A 250 -10.98 -20.55 5.04
CA VAL A 250 -11.82 -19.63 5.84
C VAL A 250 -11.59 -18.16 5.42
N TYR A 251 -10.66 -17.91 4.49
CA TYR A 251 -10.24 -16.58 4.06
C TYR A 251 -11.18 -15.93 3.03
N PRO A 252 -11.21 -14.59 2.95
CA PRO A 252 -12.04 -13.89 1.97
C PRO A 252 -11.63 -14.23 0.54
N SER A 253 -12.62 -14.41 -0.33
CA SER A 253 -12.37 -14.59 -1.77
C SER A 253 -11.83 -13.32 -2.42
N LEU A 254 -11.08 -13.44 -3.52
CA LEU A 254 -10.64 -12.28 -4.31
C LEU A 254 -11.78 -11.35 -4.71
N PHE A 255 -12.92 -11.93 -5.09
CA PHE A 255 -14.08 -11.16 -5.50
C PHE A 255 -14.62 -10.31 -4.35
N TYR A 256 -14.68 -10.88 -3.14
CA TYR A 256 -15.06 -10.15 -1.94
C TYR A 256 -14.13 -8.97 -1.67
N SER A 257 -12.81 -9.17 -1.72
CA SER A 257 -11.84 -8.11 -1.47
C SER A 257 -11.91 -6.98 -2.50
N ILE A 258 -12.05 -7.29 -3.79
CA ILE A 258 -12.17 -6.26 -4.83
C ILE A 258 -13.48 -5.48 -4.66
N CYS A 259 -14.60 -6.16 -4.44
CA CYS A 259 -15.89 -5.50 -4.16
C CYS A 259 -15.82 -4.64 -2.90
N GLY A 260 -15.17 -5.14 -1.84
CA GLY A 260 -14.94 -4.41 -0.59
C GLY A 260 -14.11 -3.14 -0.79
N TYR A 261 -13.03 -3.22 -1.58
CA TYR A 261 -12.25 -2.02 -1.92
C TYR A 261 -13.10 -1.01 -2.69
N LEU A 262 -13.84 -1.45 -3.71
CA LEU A 262 -14.67 -0.56 -4.51
C LEU A 262 -15.75 0.13 -3.67
N THR A 263 -16.44 -0.60 -2.79
CA THR A 263 -17.47 -0.02 -1.92
C THR A 263 -16.86 1.00 -0.95
N LEU A 264 -15.75 0.67 -0.31
CA LEU A 264 -15.06 1.59 0.61
C LEU A 264 -14.55 2.85 -0.09
N ILE A 265 -14.00 2.71 -1.30
CA ILE A 265 -13.52 3.84 -2.12
C ILE A 265 -14.70 4.75 -2.48
N LEU A 266 -15.79 4.18 -3.01
CA LEU A 266 -16.96 4.96 -3.42
C LEU A 266 -17.62 5.67 -2.23
N LEU A 267 -17.77 4.99 -1.09
CA LEU A 267 -18.28 5.60 0.13
C LEU A 267 -17.39 6.73 0.62
N SER A 268 -16.07 6.53 0.64
CA SER A 268 -15.11 7.56 1.07
C SER A 268 -15.16 8.79 0.16
N ILE A 269 -15.19 8.60 -1.16
CA ILE A 269 -15.30 9.70 -2.14
C ILE A 269 -16.61 10.46 -1.96
N PHE A 270 -17.73 9.75 -1.76
CA PHE A 270 -19.03 10.36 -1.52
C PHE A 270 -19.01 11.25 -0.26
N ILE A 271 -18.45 10.73 0.84
CA ILE A 271 -18.30 11.48 2.10
C ILE A 271 -17.41 12.71 1.90
N ILE A 272 -16.27 12.57 1.22
CA ILE A 272 -15.35 13.69 0.92
C ILE A 272 -16.07 14.80 0.14
N ILE A 273 -16.87 14.45 -0.87
CA ILE A 273 -17.61 15.44 -1.67
C ILE A 273 -18.74 16.08 -0.85
N ALA A 274 -19.47 15.31 -0.05
CA ALA A 274 -20.55 15.81 0.78
C ALA A 274 -20.04 16.77 1.87
N CYS A 275 -18.98 16.39 2.59
CA CYS A 275 -18.33 17.24 3.58
C CYS A 275 -17.61 18.43 2.93
N GLY A 276 -16.97 18.23 1.77
CA GLY A 276 -16.26 19.29 1.05
C GLY A 276 -17.17 20.43 0.57
N LYS A 277 -18.44 20.14 0.26
CA LYS A 277 -19.45 21.18 -0.02
C LYS A 277 -19.76 22.04 1.21
N ARG A 278 -19.80 21.43 2.39
CA ARG A 278 -20.17 22.06 3.67
C ARG A 278 -18.97 22.63 4.44
N TYR A 279 -17.75 22.44 3.94
CA TYR A 279 -16.53 22.84 4.64
C TYR A 279 -16.42 24.37 4.72
N GLY A 280 -16.56 24.93 5.93
CA GLY A 280 -16.37 26.35 6.21
C GLY A 280 -14.88 26.70 6.22
N ILE A 281 -14.51 27.85 5.64
CA ILE A 281 -13.10 28.29 5.56
C ILE A 281 -12.57 28.60 6.98
N ASP A 282 -13.46 28.96 7.90
CA ASP A 282 -13.16 29.36 9.27
C ASP A 282 -12.60 28.21 10.14
N LYS A 283 -12.81 26.95 9.73
CA LYS A 283 -12.28 25.76 10.43
C LYS A 283 -10.81 25.46 10.14
N ILE A 284 -10.16 26.24 9.27
CA ILE A 284 -8.80 25.99 8.79
C ILE A 284 -7.74 26.68 9.69
N ALA A 285 -8.16 27.64 10.51
CA ALA A 285 -7.27 28.49 11.31
C ALA A 285 -6.91 27.93 12.70
N ASN A 286 -7.38 26.72 13.05
CA ASN A 286 -7.06 26.04 14.31
C ASN A 286 -6.24 24.76 14.07
#